data_AF-A0A2A6CCY0-F1
#
_entry.id   AF-A0A2A6CCY0-F1
#
_cell.length_a   1.000
_cell.length_b   1.000
_cell.length_c   1.000
_cell.angle_alpha   90.00
_cell.angle_beta   90.00
_cell.angle_gamma   90.00
#
_symmetry.space_group_name_H-M   'P 1'
#
loop_
_entity.id
_entity.type
_entity.pdbx_description
1 polymer ?
#
loop_
_entity_poly.entity_id
_entity_poly.type
_entity_poly.pdbx_seq_one_letter_code
_entity_poly.pdbx_strand_id
1 'polypeptide(L)'
;MHFQQQNGPYALDPNCNSSELREIIVQGISDSPSDSKHRINAAIARNLDGSFGIVCAECAFSYLAHTIQYCHHTRNNITCLVFRDG
;
A
#
# COMPACT_ATOMS: atom_id res chain seq x y z
N MET A 1 -18.62 13.23 6.00
CA MET A 1 -17.68 13.55 4.92
C MET A 1 -17.35 12.23 4.23
N HIS A 2 -17.91 11.97 3.05
CA HIS A 2 -17.67 10.75 2.26
C HIS A 2 -16.70 11.12 1.13
N PHE A 3 -15.47 10.63 1.18
CA PHE A 3 -14.59 10.69 0.01
C PHE A 3 -15.04 9.60 -0.96
N GLN A 4 -15.56 10.04 -2.10
CA GLN A 4 -16.08 9.19 -3.16
C GLN A 4 -14.94 8.49 -3.89
N GLN A 5 -15.02 7.16 -3.97
CA GLN A 5 -14.20 6.36 -4.88
C GLN A 5 -14.94 6.30 -6.23
N GLN A 6 -14.49 7.07 -7.22
CA GLN A 6 -15.02 7.04 -8.58
C GLN A 6 -14.30 5.95 -9.39
N ASN A 7 -15.02 4.87 -9.74
CA ASN A 7 -14.56 3.78 -10.60
C ASN A 7 -15.13 3.98 -12.02
N GLY A 8 -14.25 4.14 -13.02
CA GLY A 8 -14.57 4.11 -14.45
C GLY A 8 -13.70 3.08 -15.19
N PRO A 9 -14.18 2.44 -16.29
CA PRO A 9 -13.63 1.20 -16.83
C PRO A 9 -12.30 1.29 -17.62
N TYR A 10 -11.61 2.43 -17.58
CA TYR A 10 -10.25 2.62 -18.13
C TYR A 10 -9.39 3.48 -17.19
N ALA A 11 -9.57 3.35 -15.88
CA ALA A 11 -8.84 4.13 -14.89
C ALA A 11 -7.53 3.43 -14.50
N LEU A 12 -6.39 4.09 -14.76
CA LEU A 12 -5.17 3.89 -13.98
C LEU A 12 -5.58 3.84 -12.51
N ASP A 13 -5.34 2.73 -11.81
CA ASP A 13 -5.72 2.60 -10.40
C ASP A 13 -5.01 3.73 -9.63
N PRO A 14 -5.73 4.77 -9.19
CA PRO A 14 -5.11 5.95 -8.56
C PRO A 14 -4.51 5.61 -7.20
N ASN A 15 -4.70 4.37 -6.77
CA ASN A 15 -4.28 3.80 -5.52
C ASN A 15 -3.02 2.95 -5.68
N CYS A 16 -2.75 2.45 -6.90
CA CYS A 16 -1.66 1.53 -7.13
C CYS A 16 -1.15 1.59 -8.56
N ASN A 17 0.12 1.95 -8.72
CA ASN A 17 0.76 2.05 -10.02
C ASN A 17 1.86 1.00 -10.26
N SER A 18 2.02 0.04 -9.33
CA SER A 18 3.02 -1.03 -9.43
C SER A 18 2.41 -2.38 -9.11
N SER A 19 2.47 -3.30 -10.09
CA SER A 19 2.01 -4.69 -9.93
C SER A 19 2.78 -5.45 -8.86
N GLU A 20 4.10 -5.24 -8.78
CA GLU A 20 4.95 -5.89 -7.77
C GLU A 20 4.53 -5.47 -6.34
N LEU A 21 4.34 -4.16 -6.11
CA LEU A 21 3.85 -3.68 -4.82
C LEU A 21 2.43 -4.20 -4.53
N ARG A 22 1.57 -4.31 -5.55
CA ARG A 22 0.22 -4.85 -5.40
C ARG A 22 0.26 -6.29 -4.88
N GLU A 23 1.08 -7.14 -5.48
CA GLU A 23 1.21 -8.54 -5.04
C GLU A 23 1.72 -8.63 -3.60
N ILE A 24 2.75 -7.85 -3.27
CA ILE A 24 3.33 -7.82 -1.93
C ILE A 24 2.30 -7.36 -0.88
N ILE A 25 1.55 -6.29 -1.15
CA ILE A 25 0.56 -5.78 -0.18
C ILE A 25 -0.60 -6.77 -0.03
N VAL A 26 -1.14 -7.29 -1.13
CA VAL A 26 -2.29 -8.23 -1.09
C VAL A 26 -1.93 -9.48 -0.28
N GLN A 27 -0.72 -10.01 -0.44
CA GLN A 27 -0.23 -11.16 0.32
C GLN A 27 0.23 -10.80 1.74
N GLY A 28 0.63 -9.55 1.96
CA GLY A 28 1.22 -9.09 3.22
C GLY A 28 0.22 -8.66 4.28
N ILE A 29 -0.99 -8.19 3.91
CA ILE A 29 -2.01 -7.80 4.89
C ILE A 29 -2.53 -9.01 5.66
N SER A 30 -2.45 -8.91 6.99
CA SER A 30 -2.82 -9.88 8.01
C SER A 30 -3.89 -9.28 8.94
N ASP A 31 -4.14 -9.88 10.10
CA ASP A 31 -5.17 -9.44 11.06
C ASP A 31 -4.76 -8.22 11.91
N SER A 32 -3.50 -7.75 11.84
CA SER A 32 -3.08 -6.53 12.54
C SER A 32 -2.22 -5.62 11.66
N PRO A 33 -2.27 -4.28 11.82
CA PRO A 33 -1.41 -3.35 11.10
C PRO A 33 0.08 -3.61 11.30
N SER A 34 0.47 -3.96 12.53
CA SER A 34 1.85 -4.23 12.90
C SER A 34 2.41 -5.48 12.20
N ASP A 35 1.65 -6.58 12.22
CA ASP A 35 2.04 -7.82 11.51
C ASP A 35 2.04 -7.60 10.00
N SER A 36 1.04 -6.89 9.47
CA SER A 36 0.97 -6.52 8.05
C SER A 36 2.20 -5.73 7.62
N LYS A 37 2.57 -4.69 8.38
CA LYS A 37 3.76 -3.88 8.11
C LYS A 37 5.03 -4.72 8.13
N HIS A 38 5.18 -5.60 9.11
CA HIS A 38 6.37 -6.45 9.22
C HIS A 38 6.48 -7.44 8.05
N ARG A 39 5.38 -8.08 7.67
CA ARG A 39 5.33 -9.01 6.52
C ARG A 39 5.65 -8.34 5.20
N ILE A 40 5.02 -7.17 4.96
CA ILE A 40 5.26 -6.36 3.76
C ILE A 40 6.72 -5.93 3.72
N ASN A 41 7.28 -5.44 4.83
CA ASN A 41 8.69 -5.02 4.89
C ASN A 41 9.65 -6.17 4.58
N ALA A 42 9.41 -7.35 5.16
CA ALA A 42 10.20 -8.53 4.89
C ALA A 42 10.06 -9.03 3.43
N ALA A 43 8.89 -8.86 2.81
CA ALA A 43 8.68 -9.19 1.40
C ALA A 43 9.40 -8.20 0.47
N ILE A 44 9.32 -6.91 0.74
CA ILE A 44 10.05 -5.88 -0.03
C ILE A 44 11.55 -6.13 0.07
N ALA A 45 12.09 -6.24 1.28
CA ALA A 45 13.53 -6.45 1.49
C ALA A 45 14.10 -7.72 0.83
N ARG A 46 13.25 -8.70 0.51
CA ARG A 46 13.64 -9.94 -0.18
C ARG A 46 13.51 -9.88 -1.69
N ASN A 47 12.56 -9.10 -2.21
CA ASN A 47 12.17 -9.15 -3.63
C ASN A 47 12.46 -7.87 -4.40
N LEU A 48 12.68 -6.75 -3.70
CA LEU A 48 12.84 -5.43 -4.31
C LEU A 48 14.10 -4.74 -3.79
N ASP A 49 14.79 -4.08 -4.70
CA ASP A 49 15.91 -3.20 -4.40
C ASP A 49 15.42 -1.76 -4.14
N GLY A 50 16.05 -1.11 -3.16
CA GLY A 50 15.78 0.28 -2.79
C GLY A 50 15.07 0.44 -1.45
N SER A 51 14.81 1.70 -1.09
CA SER A 51 14.15 2.06 0.15
C SER A 51 12.65 2.24 -0.08
N PHE A 52 11.85 1.66 0.81
CA PHE A 52 10.40 1.76 0.74
C PHE A 52 9.83 2.16 2.11
N GLY A 53 8.89 3.09 2.10
CA GLY A 53 8.07 3.43 3.24
C GLY A 53 6.82 2.55 3.28
N ILE A 54 6.47 2.07 4.47
CA ILE A 54 5.27 1.25 4.70
C ILE A 54 4.48 1.82 5.87
N VAL A 55 3.22 2.11 5.61
CA VAL A 55 2.24 2.58 6.59
C VAL A 55 1.05 1.64 6.55
N CYS A 56 0.71 1.03 7.68
CA CYS A 56 -0.50 0.23 7.83
C CYS A 56 -1.30 0.79 9.00
N ALA A 57 -2.61 0.94 8.85
CA ALA A 57 -3.50 1.45 9.88
C ALA A 57 -4.90 0.84 9.78
N GLU A 58 -5.59 0.71 10.92
CA GLU A 58 -7.01 0.31 10.98
C GLU A 58 -7.98 1.47 10.74
N CYS A 59 -7.47 2.70 10.77
CA CYS A 59 -8.25 3.92 10.63
C CYS A 59 -7.78 4.73 9.42
N ALA A 60 -8.65 5.60 8.91
CA ALA A 60 -8.30 6.53 7.85
C ALA A 60 -7.15 7.45 8.31
N PHE A 61 -6.13 7.57 7.45
CA PHE A 61 -5.00 8.47 7.65
C PHE A 61 -4.75 9.27 6.38
N SER A 62 -4.23 10.49 6.53
CA SER A 62 -3.75 11.30 5.43
C SER A 62 -2.22 11.22 5.36
N TYR A 63 -1.68 11.06 4.15
CA TYR A 63 -0.24 11.01 3.92
C TYR A 63 0.14 11.81 2.68
N LEU A 64 1.32 12.44 2.71
CA LEU A 64 1.91 13.13 1.56
C LEU A 64 3.26 12.50 1.28
N ALA A 65 3.40 11.86 0.12
CA ALA A 65 4.64 11.27 -0.37
C ALA A 65 4.97 11.84 -1.74
N HIS A 66 6.23 12.21 -1.97
CA HIS A 66 6.70 12.50 -3.31
C HIS A 66 7.38 11.24 -3.85
N THR A 67 6.67 10.47 -4.67
CA THR A 67 7.11 9.16 -5.12
C THR A 67 6.56 8.84 -6.51
N ILE A 68 7.32 8.07 -7.29
CA ILE A 68 6.89 7.58 -8.60
C ILE A 68 6.27 6.18 -8.53
N GLN A 69 6.45 5.46 -7.42
CA GLN A 69 6.02 4.07 -7.26
C GLN A 69 5.31 3.90 -5.92
N TYR A 70 4.02 3.59 -5.97
CA TYR A 70 3.19 3.43 -4.79
C TYR A 70 2.07 2.42 -5.02
N CYS A 71 1.58 1.87 -3.92
CA CYS A 71 0.40 1.04 -3.90
C CYS A 71 -0.28 1.13 -2.54
N HIS A 72 -1.61 1.28 -2.54
CA HIS A 72 -2.45 1.11 -1.37
C HIS A 72 -3.37 -0.08 -1.59
N HIS A 73 -3.67 -0.78 -0.50
CA HIS A 73 -4.73 -1.76 -0.48
C HIS A 73 -5.38 -1.80 0.91
N THR A 74 -6.69 -2.07 0.92
CA THR A 74 -7.45 -2.22 2.15
C THR A 74 -8.00 -3.63 2.23
N ARG A 75 -7.74 -4.32 3.34
CA ARG A 75 -8.28 -5.65 3.63
C ARG A 75 -8.56 -5.78 5.12
N ASN A 76 -9.71 -6.35 5.49
CA ASN A 76 -10.11 -6.56 6.89
C ASN A 76 -10.01 -5.29 7.75
N ASN A 77 -10.45 -4.15 7.23
CA ASN A 77 -10.37 -2.84 7.88
C ASN A 77 -8.94 -2.34 8.15
N ILE A 78 -7.91 -2.99 7.60
CA ILE A 78 -6.52 -2.54 7.63
C ILE A 78 -6.17 -2.01 6.25
N THR A 79 -5.77 -0.75 6.20
CA THR A 79 -5.27 -0.08 5.01
C THR A 79 -3.76 -0.02 5.09
N CYS A 80 -3.08 -0.61 4.12
CA CYS A 80 -1.64 -0.49 3.96
C CYS A 80 -1.30 0.34 2.71
N LEU A 81 -0.43 1.32 2.88
CA LEU A 81 0.22 2.11 1.85
C LEU A 81 1.69 1.76 1.82
N VAL A 82 2.20 1.43 0.64
CA VAL A 82 3.62 1.26 0.36
C VAL A 82 4.01 2.23 -0.73
N PHE A 83 5.14 2.90 -0.54
CA PHE A 83 5.71 3.80 -1.53
C PHE A 83 7.22 3.69 -1.51
N ARG A 84 7.84 3.97 -2.66
CA ARG A 84 9.29 4.07 -2.75
C ARG A 84 9.76 5.40 -2.19
N ASP A 85 10.77 5.35 -1.33
CA ASP A 85 11.47 6.51 -0.77
C ASP A 85 12.76 6.72 -1.58
N GLY A 86 12.82 7.80 -2.37
CA GLY A 86 13.93 8.10 -3.29
C GLY A 86 13.49 8.41 -4.71
#